data_AF-A0A8S9DV00-F1
#
_entry.id   AF-A0A8S9DV00-F1
#
_cell.length_a   1.000
_cell.length_b   1.000
_cell.length_c   1.000
_cell.angle_alpha   90.00
_cell.angle_beta   90.00
_cell.angle_gamma   90.00
#
_symmetry.space_group_name_H-M   'P 1'
#
loop_
_entity.id
_entity.type
_entity.pdbx_description
1 polymer ?
#
loop_
_entity_poly.entity_id
_entity_poly.type
_entity_poly.pdbx_seq_one_letter_code
_entity_poly.pdbx_strand_id
1 'polypeptide(L)'
;MPPESQHRRLTKFLLGAAIFFFVGTVQGVVQVLPPIRAWLDAVGSPISGPGHMIDPLAHAHINVVGGLVILGMAFTYYLFPTITGKPVWSQRLVDHSFWWTATGVSCFYTTLLVFGLIEGKLMLSDPQAVHDVHKYYAPVISVVATVMGMGFWIYFANVLMTVRQSARKS
;
A
#
# COMPACT_ATOMS: atom_id res chain seq x y z
N MET A 1 23.88 -19.91 -3.92
CA MET A 1 23.98 -19.07 -2.71
C MET A 1 23.18 -19.75 -1.61
N PRO A 2 23.61 -19.75 -0.34
CA PRO A 2 22.92 -20.50 0.69
C PRO A 2 21.48 -20.01 0.89
N PRO A 3 20.51 -20.93 1.06
CA PRO A 3 19.08 -20.65 1.16
C PRO A 3 18.72 -19.57 2.22
N GLU A 4 19.53 -19.45 3.27
CA GLU A 4 19.29 -18.53 4.40
C GLU A 4 19.10 -17.06 4.02
N SER A 5 19.87 -16.57 3.04
CA SER A 5 19.83 -15.15 2.63
C SER A 5 18.53 -14.76 1.93
N GLN A 6 17.89 -15.72 1.26
CA GLN A 6 16.61 -15.54 0.58
C GLN A 6 15.45 -15.62 1.58
N HIS A 7 15.46 -16.61 2.47
CA HIS A 7 14.45 -16.71 3.53
C HIS A 7 14.38 -15.44 4.38
N ARG A 8 15.53 -14.91 4.82
CA ARG A 8 15.59 -13.67 5.61
C ARG A 8 14.96 -12.47 4.90
N ARG A 9 15.06 -12.37 3.56
CA ARG A 9 14.43 -11.29 2.79
C ARG A 9 12.92 -11.48 2.73
N LEU A 10 12.45 -12.70 2.46
CA LEU A 10 11.03 -13.01 2.39
C LEU A 10 10.33 -12.85 3.74
N THR A 11 11.01 -13.16 4.85
CA THR A 11 10.49 -12.87 6.20
C THR A 11 10.19 -11.39 6.39
N LYS A 12 10.97 -10.47 5.78
CA LYS A 12 10.67 -9.03 5.84
C LYS A 12 9.36 -8.68 5.14
N PHE A 13 9.07 -9.32 4.00
CA PHE A 13 7.78 -9.13 3.33
C PHE A 13 6.63 -9.67 4.18
N LEU A 14 6.79 -10.86 4.77
CA LEU A 14 5.78 -11.45 5.65
C LEU A 14 5.49 -10.56 6.87
N LEU A 15 6.55 -10.09 7.55
CA LEU A 15 6.41 -9.18 8.68
C LEU A 15 5.79 -7.84 8.26
N GLY A 16 6.23 -7.27 7.14
CA GLY A 16 5.65 -6.04 6.59
C GLY A 16 4.15 -6.19 6.31
N ALA A 17 3.77 -7.26 5.60
CA ALA A 17 2.37 -7.55 5.30
C ALA A 17 1.53 -7.75 6.58
N ALA A 18 2.06 -8.48 7.57
CA ALA A 18 1.38 -8.67 8.85
C ALA A 18 1.17 -7.35 9.60
N ILE A 19 2.17 -6.46 9.60
CA ILE A 19 2.07 -5.13 10.20
C ILE A 19 1.00 -4.30 9.48
N PHE A 20 1.01 -4.29 8.14
CA PHE A 20 0.02 -3.52 7.38
C PHE A 20 -1.41 -4.05 7.56
N PHE A 21 -1.60 -5.37 7.59
CA PHE A 21 -2.89 -5.96 7.93
C PHE A 21 -3.33 -5.63 9.35
N PHE A 22 -2.41 -5.63 10.32
CA PHE A 22 -2.72 -5.25 11.68
C PHE A 22 -3.18 -3.79 11.75
N VAL A 23 -2.44 -2.87 11.12
CA VAL A 23 -2.81 -1.45 11.04
C VAL A 23 -4.17 -1.26 10.37
N GLY A 24 -4.39 -1.89 9.23
CA GLY A 24 -5.67 -1.82 8.52
C GLY A 24 -6.81 -2.40 9.34
N THR A 25 -6.63 -3.54 10.01
CA THR A 25 -7.66 -4.15 10.86
C THR A 25 -8.00 -3.26 12.05
N VAL A 26 -6.99 -2.70 12.73
CA VAL A 26 -7.19 -1.75 13.83
C VAL A 26 -7.98 -0.53 13.34
N GLN A 27 -7.62 0.03 12.19
CA GLN A 27 -8.37 1.14 11.60
C GLN A 27 -9.83 0.73 11.30
N GLY A 28 -10.07 -0.47 10.77
CA GLY A 28 -11.43 -0.95 10.48
C GLY A 28 -12.28 -1.04 11.74
N VAL A 29 -11.71 -1.53 12.85
CA VAL A 29 -12.39 -1.53 14.15
C VAL A 29 -12.70 -0.11 14.61
N VAL A 30 -11.73 0.81 14.51
CA VAL A 30 -11.86 2.21 14.89
C VAL A 30 -12.97 2.91 14.10
N GLN A 31 -13.09 2.66 12.79
CA GLN A 31 -14.09 3.27 11.92
C GLN A 31 -15.54 2.86 12.25
N VAL A 32 -15.72 1.67 12.84
CA VAL A 32 -17.06 1.15 13.21
C VAL A 32 -17.49 1.63 14.61
N LEU A 33 -16.59 2.22 15.40
CA LEU A 33 -16.96 2.74 16.72
C LEU A 33 -18.02 3.84 16.60
N PRO A 34 -19.13 3.78 17.37
CA PRO A 34 -20.25 4.72 17.25
C PRO A 34 -19.87 6.21 17.20
N PRO A 35 -18.97 6.74 18.07
CA PRO A 35 -18.62 8.16 17.99
C PRO A 35 -17.85 8.53 16.72
N ILE A 36 -17.03 7.61 16.21
CA ILE A 36 -16.20 7.84 15.01
C ILE A 36 -17.04 7.70 13.76
N ARG A 37 -17.92 6.69 13.73
CA ARG A 37 -18.89 6.51 12.65
C ARG A 37 -19.82 7.71 12.53
N ALA A 38 -20.35 8.20 13.65
CA ALA A 38 -21.20 9.39 13.67
C ALA A 38 -20.45 10.64 13.19
N TRP A 39 -19.17 10.80 13.54
CA TRP A 39 -18.34 11.87 12.99
C TRP A 39 -18.17 11.70 11.47
N LEU A 40 -17.74 10.53 10.99
CA LEU A 40 -17.56 10.25 9.57
C LEU A 40 -18.84 10.53 8.77
N ASP A 41 -19.99 10.07 9.26
CA ASP A 41 -21.30 10.30 8.63
C ASP A 41 -21.69 11.80 8.65
N ALA A 42 -21.33 12.55 9.69
CA ALA A 42 -21.57 13.99 9.80
C ALA A 42 -20.68 14.82 8.88
N VAL A 43 -19.49 14.33 8.54
CA VAL A 43 -18.48 15.10 7.81
C VAL A 43 -18.33 14.69 6.34
N GLY A 44 -19.03 13.66 5.87
CA GLY A 44 -19.11 13.36 4.45
C GLY A 44 -19.68 11.97 4.16
N SER A 45 -20.64 11.91 3.24
CA SER A 45 -21.27 10.66 2.80
C SER A 45 -20.24 9.68 2.21
N PRO A 46 -20.44 8.35 2.38
CA PRO A 46 -19.60 7.30 1.78
C PRO A 46 -19.40 7.38 0.25
N ILE A 47 -20.18 8.21 -0.45
CA ILE A 47 -20.22 8.30 -1.93
C ILE A 47 -19.62 9.62 -2.45
N SER A 48 -19.61 10.69 -1.64
CA SER A 48 -19.04 12.00 -2.00
C SER A 48 -18.82 12.84 -0.73
N GLY A 49 -17.56 12.97 -0.32
CA GLY A 49 -17.13 13.73 0.85
C GLY A 49 -15.78 13.22 1.42
N PRO A 50 -15.19 13.93 2.40
CA PRO A 50 -13.93 13.58 3.07
C PRO A 50 -13.87 12.15 3.63
N GLY A 51 -15.03 11.64 4.07
CA GLY A 51 -15.19 10.27 4.54
C GLY A 51 -14.76 9.23 3.51
N HIS A 52 -14.87 9.51 2.20
CA HIS A 52 -14.41 8.61 1.13
C HIS A 52 -12.88 8.45 1.09
N MET A 53 -12.12 9.46 1.55
CA MET A 53 -10.66 9.39 1.59
C MET A 53 -10.17 8.51 2.76
N ILE A 54 -10.91 8.52 3.88
CA ILE A 54 -10.58 7.75 5.10
C ILE A 54 -11.16 6.34 5.05
N ASP A 55 -12.46 6.18 4.73
CA ASP A 55 -13.18 4.91 4.84
C ASP A 55 -12.81 3.92 3.74
N PRO A 56 -13.10 4.14 2.44
CA PRO A 56 -12.72 3.17 1.41
C PRO A 56 -11.27 3.34 0.95
N LEU A 57 -10.76 4.55 0.72
CA LEU A 57 -9.46 4.73 0.07
C LEU A 57 -8.28 4.35 0.98
N ALA A 58 -8.13 4.96 2.15
CA ALA A 58 -6.99 4.68 3.03
C ALA A 58 -7.01 3.25 3.58
N HIS A 59 -8.16 2.81 4.11
CA HIS A 59 -8.32 1.48 4.71
C HIS A 59 -8.13 0.35 3.69
N ALA A 60 -8.73 0.46 2.49
CA ALA A 60 -8.57 -0.59 1.49
C ALA A 60 -7.14 -0.65 0.96
N HIS A 61 -6.48 0.49 0.75
CA HIS A 61 -5.12 0.48 0.21
C HIS A 61 -4.10 -0.12 1.20
N ILE A 62 -4.21 0.17 2.50
CA ILE A 62 -3.28 -0.41 3.48
C ILE A 62 -3.46 -1.93 3.61
N ASN A 63 -4.70 -2.42 3.57
CA ASN A 63 -4.99 -3.86 3.63
C ASN A 63 -4.66 -4.60 2.32
N VAL A 64 -5.09 -4.06 1.18
CA VAL A 64 -4.90 -4.71 -0.12
C VAL A 64 -3.45 -4.55 -0.59
N VAL A 65 -2.92 -3.33 -0.66
CA VAL A 65 -1.55 -3.13 -1.17
C VAL A 65 -0.52 -3.48 -0.09
N GLY A 66 -0.68 -2.95 1.12
CA GLY A 66 0.25 -3.20 2.21
C GLY A 66 0.21 -4.64 2.72
N GLY A 67 -0.97 -5.21 2.90
CA GLY A 67 -1.14 -6.61 3.32
C GLY A 67 -1.04 -7.59 2.16
N LEU A 68 -2.09 -7.66 1.34
CA LEU A 68 -2.28 -8.74 0.37
C LEU A 68 -1.23 -8.75 -0.77
N VAL A 69 -0.93 -7.59 -1.36
CA VAL A 69 0.01 -7.51 -2.49
C VAL A 69 1.44 -7.78 -2.04
N ILE A 70 1.91 -7.17 -0.95
CA ILE A 70 3.25 -7.46 -0.41
C ILE A 70 3.37 -8.95 -0.03
N LEU A 71 2.33 -9.54 0.56
CA LEU A 71 2.29 -10.98 0.82
C LEU A 71 2.39 -11.79 -0.47
N GLY A 72 1.59 -11.44 -1.49
CA GLY A 72 1.61 -12.08 -2.81
C GLY A 72 2.96 -11.97 -3.53
N MET A 73 3.67 -10.84 -3.38
CA MET A 73 5.03 -10.68 -3.87
C MET A 73 6.00 -11.65 -3.19
N ALA A 74 5.90 -11.81 -1.87
CA ALA A 74 6.70 -12.76 -1.11
C ALA A 74 6.45 -14.20 -1.60
N PHE A 75 5.18 -14.58 -1.75
CA PHE A 75 4.79 -15.86 -2.29
C PHE A 75 5.34 -16.08 -3.70
N THR A 76 5.25 -15.08 -4.59
CA THR A 76 5.79 -15.20 -5.95
C THR A 76 7.30 -15.40 -5.95
N TYR A 77 8.04 -14.61 -5.15
CA TYR A 77 9.49 -14.75 -5.04
C TYR A 77 9.95 -16.03 -4.32
N TYR A 78 9.07 -16.67 -3.55
CA TYR A 78 9.33 -17.97 -2.95
C TYR A 78 9.00 -19.14 -3.88
N LEU A 79 7.81 -19.11 -4.50
CA LEU A 79 7.32 -20.19 -5.35
C LEU A 79 8.10 -20.27 -6.65
N PHE A 80 8.50 -19.13 -7.23
CA PHE A 80 9.17 -19.14 -8.52
C PHE A 80 10.47 -19.97 -8.52
N PRO A 81 11.43 -19.75 -7.58
CA PRO A 81 12.64 -20.59 -7.53
C PRO A 81 12.35 -22.04 -7.14
N THR A 82 11.31 -22.26 -6.33
CA THR A 82 10.90 -23.60 -5.89
C THR A 82 10.37 -24.45 -7.05
N ILE A 83 9.55 -23.86 -7.93
CA ILE A 83 8.94 -24.56 -9.06
C ILE A 83 9.92 -24.68 -10.23
N THR A 84 10.68 -23.63 -10.53
CA THR A 84 11.55 -23.60 -11.72
C THR A 84 12.96 -24.10 -11.46
N GLY A 85 13.36 -24.29 -10.19
CA GLY A 85 14.72 -24.62 -9.78
C GLY A 85 15.75 -23.53 -10.08
N LYS A 86 15.30 -22.34 -10.53
CA LYS A 86 16.16 -21.24 -11.01
C LYS A 86 16.07 -20.05 -10.06
N PRO A 87 17.20 -19.39 -9.74
CA PRO A 87 17.17 -18.21 -8.89
C PRO A 87 16.45 -17.05 -9.58
N VAL A 88 15.86 -16.17 -8.77
CA VAL A 88 15.31 -14.88 -9.24
C VAL A 88 16.38 -14.00 -9.88
N TRP A 89 16.00 -13.22 -10.89
CA TRP A 89 16.90 -12.44 -11.74
C TRP A 89 17.80 -11.49 -10.93
N SER A 90 17.23 -10.68 -10.04
CA SER A 90 18.01 -9.82 -9.13
C SER A 90 17.41 -9.76 -7.74
N GLN A 91 18.24 -10.12 -6.75
CA GLN A 91 17.91 -9.99 -5.34
C GLN A 91 17.81 -8.53 -4.88
N ARG A 92 18.57 -7.62 -5.51
CA ARG A 92 18.47 -6.18 -5.19
C ARG A 92 17.11 -5.63 -5.62
N LEU A 93 16.58 -6.07 -6.75
CA LEU A 93 15.24 -5.67 -7.18
C LEU A 93 14.13 -6.23 -6.27
N VAL A 94 14.34 -7.38 -5.64
CA VAL A 94 13.42 -7.88 -4.58
C VAL A 94 13.39 -6.93 -3.39
N ASP A 95 14.54 -6.46 -2.90
CA ASP A 95 14.55 -5.51 -1.79
C ASP A 95 13.96 -4.15 -2.20
N HIS A 96 14.27 -3.68 -3.42
CA HIS A 96 13.71 -2.41 -3.91
C HIS A 96 12.20 -2.49 -4.11
N SER A 97 11.65 -3.57 -4.66
CA SER A 97 10.20 -3.71 -4.80
C SER A 97 9.51 -3.65 -3.44
N PHE A 98 10.07 -4.32 -2.42
CA PHE A 98 9.58 -4.18 -1.04
C PHE A 98 9.60 -2.74 -0.55
N TRP A 99 10.76 -2.09 -0.54
CA TRP A 99 10.91 -0.77 0.07
C TRP A 99 10.09 0.31 -0.64
N TRP A 100 10.04 0.29 -1.97
CA TRP A 100 9.24 1.24 -2.74
C TRP A 100 7.73 1.02 -2.50
N THR A 101 7.26 -0.23 -2.51
CA THR A 101 5.84 -0.52 -2.25
C THR A 101 5.46 -0.22 -0.80
N ALA A 102 6.28 -0.65 0.19
CA ALA A 102 6.01 -0.44 1.61
C ALA A 102 6.05 1.05 2.00
N THR A 103 7.03 1.81 1.50
CA THR A 103 7.12 3.25 1.76
C THR A 103 5.99 3.98 1.04
N GLY A 104 5.73 3.63 -0.22
CA GLY A 104 4.66 4.22 -1.02
C GLY A 104 3.29 4.04 -0.37
N VAL A 105 2.93 2.82 0.06
CA VAL A 105 1.65 2.56 0.73
C VAL A 105 1.56 3.25 2.09
N SER A 106 2.66 3.31 2.86
CA SER A 106 2.68 3.99 4.17
C SER A 106 2.47 5.50 4.04
N CYS A 107 3.15 6.13 3.08
CA CYS A 107 2.95 7.53 2.76
C CYS A 107 1.53 7.77 2.22
N PHE A 108 1.02 6.89 1.35
CA PHE A 108 -0.29 7.05 0.74
C PHE A 108 -1.37 7.00 1.82
N TYR A 109 -1.26 6.02 2.70
CA TYR A 109 -2.09 5.84 3.87
C TYR A 109 -2.11 7.08 4.78
N THR A 110 -0.92 7.55 5.16
CA THR A 110 -0.79 8.69 6.08
C THR A 110 -1.33 9.98 5.46
N THR A 111 -1.05 10.23 4.18
CA THR A 111 -1.56 11.40 3.45
C THR A 111 -3.08 11.41 3.42
N LEU A 112 -3.72 10.29 3.10
CA LEU A 112 -5.17 10.21 3.05
C LEU A 112 -5.83 10.39 4.42
N LEU A 113 -5.23 9.83 5.48
CA LEU A 113 -5.71 10.07 6.84
C LEU A 113 -5.61 11.55 7.23
N VAL A 114 -4.47 12.18 7.00
CA VAL A 114 -4.26 13.59 7.34
C VAL A 114 -5.21 14.49 6.56
N PHE A 115 -5.35 14.27 5.26
CA PHE A 115 -6.26 15.05 4.42
C PHE A 115 -7.73 14.86 4.83
N GLY A 116 -8.16 13.63 5.10
CA GLY A 116 -9.53 13.41 5.57
C GLY A 116 -9.81 14.05 6.94
N LEU A 117 -8.83 14.07 7.85
CA LEU A 117 -8.96 14.75 9.15
C LEU A 117 -9.04 16.28 8.99
N ILE A 118 -8.20 16.86 8.12
CA ILE A 118 -8.18 18.30 7.84
C ILE A 118 -9.49 18.73 7.16
N GLU A 119 -9.86 18.04 6.09
CA GLU A 119 -11.08 18.32 5.35
C GLU A 119 -12.31 18.12 6.25
N GLY A 120 -12.26 17.11 7.12
CA GLY A 120 -13.32 16.88 8.08
C GLY A 120 -13.49 18.03 9.08
N LYS A 121 -12.38 18.51 9.65
CA LYS A 121 -12.43 19.67 10.54
C LYS A 121 -12.94 20.93 9.82
N LEU A 122 -12.54 21.13 8.56
CA LEU A 122 -12.94 22.29 7.77
C LEU A 122 -14.42 22.25 7.41
N MET A 123 -14.98 21.11 7.01
CA MET A 123 -16.41 21.01 6.72
C MET A 123 -17.31 21.39 7.90
N LEU A 124 -16.87 21.16 9.14
CA LEU A 124 -17.62 21.53 10.34
C LEU A 124 -17.44 22.99 10.76
N SER A 125 -16.36 23.67 10.33
CA SER A 125 -16.01 25.01 10.80
C SER A 125 -16.12 26.09 9.73
N ASP A 126 -15.63 25.82 8.52
CA ASP A 126 -15.70 26.71 7.36
C ASP A 126 -15.74 25.90 6.05
N PRO A 127 -16.94 25.60 5.52
CA PRO A 127 -17.11 24.82 4.29
C PRO A 127 -16.51 25.46 3.04
N GLN A 128 -16.34 26.80 3.00
CA GLN A 128 -15.77 27.48 1.83
C GLN A 128 -14.26 27.25 1.73
N ALA A 129 -13.57 27.16 2.88
CA ALA A 129 -12.15 26.89 2.95
C ALA A 129 -11.76 25.47 2.47
N VAL A 130 -12.71 24.52 2.40
CA VAL A 130 -12.48 23.17 1.86
C VAL A 130 -11.96 23.22 0.43
N HIS A 131 -12.52 24.10 -0.42
CA HIS A 131 -12.11 24.23 -1.81
C HIS A 131 -10.64 24.65 -1.95
N ASP A 132 -10.19 25.52 -1.05
CA ASP A 132 -8.80 26.00 -1.02
C ASP A 132 -7.78 24.95 -0.59
N VAL A 133 -8.19 23.91 0.15
CA VAL A 133 -7.25 22.83 0.52
C VAL A 133 -7.27 21.73 -0.53
N HIS A 134 -8.42 21.49 -1.16
CA HIS A 134 -8.61 20.42 -2.14
C HIS A 134 -7.68 20.55 -3.36
N LYS A 135 -7.27 21.77 -3.74
CA LYS A 135 -6.29 22.00 -4.82
C LYS A 135 -4.93 21.33 -4.58
N TYR A 136 -4.56 21.10 -3.32
CA TYR A 136 -3.29 20.45 -2.97
C TYR A 136 -3.40 18.93 -2.88
N TYR A 137 -4.61 18.38 -2.79
CA TYR A 137 -4.79 16.94 -2.55
C TYR A 137 -4.36 16.12 -3.75
N ALA A 138 -4.83 16.47 -4.95
CA ALA A 138 -4.53 15.71 -6.16
C ALA A 138 -3.01 15.64 -6.43
N PRO A 139 -2.23 16.73 -6.44
CA PRO A 139 -0.78 16.65 -6.67
C PRO A 139 -0.05 15.78 -5.65
N VAL A 140 -0.36 15.92 -4.36
CA VAL A 140 0.32 15.18 -3.30
C VAL A 140 -0.01 13.68 -3.38
N ILE A 141 -1.29 13.34 -3.55
CA ILE A 141 -1.72 11.95 -3.70
C ILE A 141 -1.09 11.32 -4.94
N SER A 142 -1.02 12.04 -6.07
CA SER A 142 -0.38 11.54 -7.30
C SER A 142 1.11 11.26 -7.12
N VAL A 143 1.84 12.12 -6.42
CA VAL A 143 3.28 11.91 -6.14
C VAL A 143 3.46 10.64 -5.31
N VAL A 144 2.69 10.49 -4.24
CA VAL A 144 2.81 9.34 -3.33
C VAL A 144 2.35 8.03 -4.00
N ALA A 145 1.28 8.09 -4.81
CA ALA A 145 0.84 6.97 -5.62
C ALA A 145 1.90 6.55 -6.66
N THR A 146 2.64 7.51 -7.22
CA THR A 146 3.74 7.22 -8.15
C THR A 146 4.89 6.48 -7.46
N VAL A 147 5.25 6.90 -6.24
CA VAL A 147 6.25 6.21 -5.40
C VAL A 147 5.85 4.75 -5.17
N MET A 148 4.59 4.51 -4.82
CA MET A 148 4.04 3.16 -4.68
C MET A 148 4.09 2.37 -6.01
N GLY A 149 3.68 3.00 -7.11
CA GLY A 149 3.68 2.42 -8.45
C GLY A 149 5.07 2.01 -8.94
N MET A 150 6.13 2.75 -8.59
CA MET A 150 7.51 2.35 -8.89
C MET A 150 7.87 0.99 -8.28
N GLY A 151 7.38 0.69 -7.07
CA GLY A 151 7.57 -0.61 -6.45
C GLY A 151 6.96 -1.75 -7.27
N PHE A 152 5.76 -1.54 -7.84
CA PHE A 152 5.12 -2.50 -8.74
C PHE A 152 5.89 -2.68 -10.04
N TRP A 153 6.36 -1.59 -10.66
CA TRP A 153 7.16 -1.70 -11.89
C TRP A 153 8.45 -2.47 -11.67
N ILE A 154 9.15 -2.23 -10.55
CA ILE A 154 10.35 -2.98 -10.18
C ILE A 154 10.04 -4.45 -9.96
N TYR A 155 8.95 -4.75 -9.27
CA TYR A 155 8.47 -6.12 -9.05
C TYR A 155 8.20 -6.84 -10.37
N PHE A 156 7.38 -6.26 -11.25
CA PHE A 156 7.01 -6.84 -12.53
C PHE A 156 8.22 -7.04 -13.43
N ALA A 157 9.10 -6.02 -13.52
CA ALA A 157 10.33 -6.13 -14.28
C ALA A 157 11.18 -7.31 -13.81
N ASN A 158 11.35 -7.47 -12.49
CA ASN A 158 12.14 -8.56 -11.92
C ASN A 158 11.52 -9.93 -12.24
N VAL A 159 10.20 -10.08 -12.09
CA VAL A 159 9.49 -11.34 -12.39
C VAL A 159 9.56 -11.67 -13.89
N LEU A 160 9.29 -10.71 -14.78
CA LEU A 160 9.34 -10.92 -16.23
C LEU A 160 10.74 -11.29 -16.70
N MET A 161 11.78 -10.63 -16.18
CA MET A 161 13.17 -10.98 -16.49
C MET A 161 13.52 -12.38 -15.99
N THR A 162 13.00 -12.77 -14.81
CA THR A 162 13.21 -14.11 -14.28
C THR A 162 12.52 -15.17 -15.16
N VAL A 163 11.28 -14.94 -15.58
CA VAL A 163 10.55 -15.84 -16.51
C VAL A 163 11.32 -16.01 -17.82
N ARG A 164 11.75 -14.90 -18.44
CA ARG A 164 12.51 -14.91 -19.71
C ARG A 164 13.85 -15.64 -19.57
N GLN A 165 14.55 -15.44 -18.45
CA GLN A 165 15.80 -16.12 -18.15
C GLN A 165 15.59 -17.64 -17.99
N SER A 166 14.48 -18.03 -17.36
CA SER A 166 14.12 -19.44 -17.19
C SER A 166 13.77 -20.11 -18.52
N ALA A 167 13.00 -19.44 -19.38
CA ALA A 167 12.60 -19.96 -20.69
C ALA A 167 13.77 -20.14 -21.67
N ARG A 168 14.76 -19.24 -21.65
CA ARG A 168 15.92 -19.29 -22.56
C ARG A 168 16.96 -20.37 -22.21
N LYS A 169 16.84 -20.98 -21.03
CA LYS A 169 17.72 -22.07 -20.53
C LYS A 169 16.95 -23.39 -20.39
N SER A 170 15.90 -23.59 -21.18
CA SER A 170 15.16 -24.85 -21.31
C SER A 170 15.19 -25.26 -22.78
#